data_AF-A0A0Q9SR53-F1
#
_entry.id   AF-A0A0Q9SR53-F1
#
_cell.length_a   1.000
_cell.length_b   1.000
_cell.length_c   1.000
_cell.angle_alpha   90.00
_cell.angle_beta   90.00
_cell.angle_gamma   90.00
#
_symmetry.space_group_name_H-M   'P 1'
#
loop_
_entity.id
_entity.type
_entity.pdbx_description
1 polymer ?
#
loop_
_entity_poly.entity_id
_entity_poly.type
_entity_poly.pdbx_seq_one_letter_code
_entity_poly.pdbx_strand_id
1 'polypeptide(L)'
;MLLAVVATTAAGYQAADQRQTGAAAFTVSTEAIAQANELADAQIEDTARLAADRNNTNASIAAAQEKDRVAAVAAAEAAAKARREAAQKVAREKARKALAAKKQAILANAQADPRAAAQALLPEFGFGDGQWSCLDQLWMGESGWRYTAENSSSGAYGIPQSLPGSKMATVASDWRTNPVTQIRWGLQYIKSSYGTPCGAWSAWQSRSPHWY
;
A
#
# COMPACT_ATOMS: atom_id res chain seq x y z
N MET A 1 9.56 17.59 54.40
CA MET A 1 9.01 18.59 55.35
C MET A 1 8.24 17.83 56.41
N LEU A 2 8.80 17.77 57.63
CA LEU A 2 8.15 17.25 58.84
C LEU A 2 6.99 18.17 59.25
N LEU A 3 5.89 17.60 59.76
CA LEU A 3 5.07 18.28 60.76
C LEU A 3 4.48 17.25 61.73
N ALA A 4 4.91 17.36 62.98
CA ALA A 4 4.56 16.54 64.13
C ALA A 4 3.29 17.09 64.82
N VAL A 5 2.42 16.20 65.27
CA VAL A 5 1.24 16.56 66.07
C VAL A 5 1.57 16.39 67.56
N VAL A 6 1.73 17.56 68.18
CA VAL A 6 1.64 17.99 69.58
C VAL A 6 1.37 16.92 70.66
N ALA A 7 2.40 16.67 71.47
CA ALA A 7 2.25 16.18 72.84
C ALA A 7 2.40 17.37 73.80
N THR A 8 1.36 17.70 74.57
CA THR A 8 1.42 18.69 75.64
C THR A 8 1.77 18.02 76.96
N THR A 9 2.98 18.25 77.48
CA THR A 9 3.34 17.99 78.88
C THR A 9 3.56 19.33 79.58
N ALA A 10 2.74 19.62 80.59
CA ALA A 10 2.88 20.80 81.44
C ALA A 10 3.84 20.49 82.60
N ALA A 11 4.91 21.26 82.71
CA ALA A 11 5.85 21.25 83.84
C ALA A 11 5.20 21.92 85.07
N GLY A 12 5.30 21.25 86.22
CA GLY A 12 4.81 21.75 87.51
C GLY A 12 5.79 22.71 88.19
N TYR A 13 5.23 23.70 88.89
CA TYR A 13 5.86 24.33 90.05
C TYR A 13 5.08 23.88 91.29
N GLN A 14 5.77 23.27 92.26
CA GLN A 14 5.21 22.84 93.54
C GLN A 14 5.23 24.00 94.54
N ALA A 15 4.11 24.19 95.22
CA ALA A 15 4.05 24.77 96.56
C ALA A 15 3.17 23.86 97.42
N ALA A 16 3.81 23.30 98.46
CA ALA A 16 3.23 22.53 99.57
C ALA A 16 2.13 23.34 100.28
N ASP A 17 1.13 22.80 100.96
CA ASP A 17 0.64 21.46 101.33
C ASP A 17 -0.76 21.72 101.97
N GLN A 18 -1.56 20.67 102.16
CA GLN A 18 -2.96 20.66 102.65
C GLN A 18 -4.04 20.86 101.57
N ARG A 19 -3.97 20.05 100.50
CA ARG A 19 -5.18 19.58 99.83
C ARG A 19 -5.38 18.13 100.19
N GLN A 20 -6.51 17.82 100.81
CA GLN A 20 -7.16 16.49 100.85
C GLN A 20 -6.57 15.53 99.81
N THR A 21 -5.54 14.77 100.20
CA THR A 21 -4.89 13.78 99.37
C THR A 21 -5.75 12.53 99.35
N GLY A 22 -6.82 12.58 98.56
CA GLY A 22 -7.32 11.37 97.94
C GLY A 22 -6.27 10.91 96.93
N ALA A 23 -5.33 10.08 97.35
CA ALA A 23 -4.54 9.27 96.43
C ALA A 23 -5.47 8.20 95.83
N ALA A 24 -6.41 8.65 94.99
CA ALA A 24 -7.03 7.74 94.06
C ALA A 24 -5.93 7.36 93.08
N ALA A 25 -5.37 6.16 93.25
CA ALA A 25 -4.55 5.57 92.22
C ALA A 25 -5.37 5.67 90.92
N PHE A 26 -4.86 6.40 89.92
CA PHE A 26 -5.47 6.41 88.60
C PHE A 26 -5.18 5.05 87.98
N THR A 27 -5.98 4.07 88.39
CA THR A 27 -5.99 2.74 87.81
C THR A 27 -6.69 2.88 86.48
N VAL A 28 -5.94 2.78 85.37
CA VAL A 28 -6.53 2.59 84.06
C VAL A 28 -7.41 1.35 84.16
N SER A 29 -8.70 1.53 83.90
CA SER A 29 -9.63 0.44 84.02
C SER A 29 -9.34 -0.60 82.93
N THR A 30 -9.61 -1.87 83.23
CA THR A 30 -9.48 -2.95 82.25
C THR A 30 -10.34 -2.70 81.01
N GLU A 31 -11.46 -2.00 81.16
CA GLU A 31 -12.32 -1.58 80.05
C GLU A 31 -11.64 -0.57 79.13
N ALA A 32 -10.88 0.38 79.67
CA ALA A 32 -10.13 1.36 78.85
C ALA A 32 -9.02 0.69 78.02
N ILE A 33 -8.36 -0.35 78.55
CA ILE A 33 -7.36 -1.12 77.80
C ILE A 33 -8.04 -1.99 76.72
N ALA A 34 -9.16 -2.63 77.04
CA ALA A 34 -9.92 -3.42 76.07
C ALA A 34 -10.40 -2.55 74.90
N GLN A 35 -10.92 -1.36 75.19
CA GLN A 35 -11.39 -0.41 74.19
C GLN A 35 -10.25 0.13 73.31
N ALA A 36 -9.06 0.36 73.88
CA ALA A 36 -7.88 0.78 73.12
C ALA A 36 -7.38 -0.33 72.18
N ASN A 37 -7.41 -1.59 72.60
CA ASN A 37 -7.05 -2.73 71.75
C ASN A 37 -8.05 -2.92 70.61
N GLU A 38 -9.36 -2.81 70.88
CA GLU A 38 -10.41 -2.89 69.87
C GLU A 38 -10.27 -1.79 68.81
N LEU A 39 -9.94 -0.56 69.23
CA LEU A 39 -9.65 0.55 68.32
C LEU A 39 -8.39 0.30 67.46
N ALA A 40 -7.34 -0.26 68.04
CA ALA A 40 -6.11 -0.59 67.32
C ALA A 40 -6.34 -1.68 66.27
N ASP A 41 -7.09 -2.73 66.61
CA ASP A 41 -7.47 -3.81 65.70
C ASP A 41 -8.33 -3.26 64.54
N ALA A 42 -9.34 -2.42 64.85
CA ALA A 42 -10.16 -1.76 63.84
C ALA A 42 -9.33 -0.86 62.89
N GLN A 43 -8.33 -0.14 63.42
CA GLN A 43 -7.43 0.67 62.59
C GLN A 43 -6.54 -0.18 61.66
N ILE A 44 -6.05 -1.33 62.13
CA ILE A 44 -5.26 -2.26 61.31
C ILE A 44 -6.11 -2.83 60.17
N GLU A 45 -7.35 -3.26 60.47
CA GLU A 45 -8.28 -3.77 59.47
C GLU A 45 -8.65 -2.73 58.40
N ASP A 46 -8.92 -1.48 58.82
CA ASP A 46 -9.24 -0.41 57.87
C ASP A 46 -8.05 -0.06 56.97
N THR A 47 -6.84 -0.03 57.54
CA THR A 47 -5.61 0.19 56.79
C THR A 47 -5.37 -0.94 55.78
N ALA A 48 -5.60 -2.19 56.19
CA ALA A 48 -5.48 -3.36 55.31
C ALA A 48 -6.52 -3.34 54.17
N ARG A 49 -7.77 -2.96 54.45
CA ARG A 49 -8.81 -2.75 53.44
C ARG A 49 -8.42 -1.68 52.43
N LEU A 50 -7.99 -0.50 52.89
CA LEU A 50 -7.56 0.59 52.02
C LEU A 50 -6.36 0.20 51.13
N ALA A 51 -5.43 -0.58 51.65
CA ALA A 51 -4.31 -1.11 50.86
C ALA A 51 -4.79 -2.09 49.78
N ALA A 52 -5.73 -2.99 50.10
CA ALA A 52 -6.32 -3.92 49.15
C ALA A 52 -7.10 -3.18 48.04
N ASP A 53 -7.91 -2.17 48.39
CA ASP A 53 -8.67 -1.37 47.43
C ASP A 53 -7.76 -0.60 46.46
N ARG A 54 -6.66 -0.04 46.96
CA ARG A 54 -5.64 0.62 46.13
C ARG A 54 -4.97 -0.36 45.18
N ASN A 55 -4.60 -1.55 45.65
CA ASN A 55 -3.99 -2.59 44.82
C ASN A 55 -4.94 -3.06 43.71
N ASN A 56 -6.22 -3.29 44.05
CA ASN A 56 -7.25 -3.65 43.08
C ASN A 56 -7.47 -2.54 42.04
N THR A 57 -7.49 -1.27 42.48
CA THR A 57 -7.61 -0.11 41.58
C THR A 57 -6.40 0.02 40.65
N ASN A 58 -5.19 -0.14 41.19
CA ASN A 58 -3.97 -0.09 40.38
C ASN A 58 -3.93 -1.21 39.35
N ALA A 59 -4.35 -2.42 39.72
CA ALA A 59 -4.43 -3.56 38.82
C ALA A 59 -5.45 -3.33 37.69
N SER A 60 -6.63 -2.76 37.99
CA SER A 60 -7.64 -2.47 36.98
C SER A 60 -7.21 -1.37 36.01
N ILE A 61 -6.55 -0.33 36.49
CA ILE A 61 -5.96 0.74 35.65
C ILE A 61 -4.89 0.16 34.72
N ALA A 62 -3.97 -0.66 35.25
CA ALA A 62 -2.92 -1.28 34.43
C ALA A 62 -3.50 -2.18 33.33
N ALA A 63 -4.54 -2.95 33.63
CA ALA A 63 -5.24 -3.79 32.65
C ALA A 63 -5.95 -2.95 31.58
N ALA A 64 -6.58 -1.84 31.96
CA ALA A 64 -7.21 -0.91 31.01
C ALA A 64 -6.18 -0.25 30.10
N GLN A 65 -5.06 0.23 30.67
CA GLN A 65 -3.96 0.84 29.92
C GLN A 65 -3.33 -0.13 28.92
N GLU A 66 -3.13 -1.41 29.29
CA GLU A 66 -2.59 -2.40 28.36
C GLU A 66 -3.57 -2.69 27.21
N LYS A 67 -4.87 -2.79 27.51
CA LYS A 67 -5.90 -2.93 26.48
C LYS A 67 -5.90 -1.75 25.50
N ASP A 68 -5.82 -0.53 26.02
CA ASP A 68 -5.76 0.69 25.21
C ASP A 68 -4.47 0.74 24.38
N ARG A 69 -3.33 0.32 24.95
CA ARG A 69 -2.06 0.23 24.24
C ARG A 69 -2.13 -0.77 23.08
N VAL A 70 -2.67 -1.97 23.32
CA VAL A 70 -2.86 -2.99 22.28
C VAL A 70 -3.80 -2.49 21.18
N ALA A 71 -4.91 -1.85 21.56
CA ALA A 71 -5.84 -1.25 20.60
C ALA A 71 -5.18 -0.13 19.78
N ALA A 72 -4.36 0.72 20.40
CA ALA A 72 -3.62 1.78 19.73
C ALA A 72 -2.58 1.22 18.74
N VAL A 73 -1.84 0.17 19.11
CA VAL A 73 -0.90 -0.51 18.22
C VAL A 73 -1.63 -1.11 17.01
N ALA A 74 -2.72 -1.85 17.24
CA ALA A 74 -3.52 -2.43 16.17
C ALA A 74 -4.10 -1.37 15.22
N ALA A 75 -4.58 -0.25 15.78
CA ALA A 75 -5.07 0.89 14.99
C ALA A 75 -3.95 1.55 14.16
N ALA A 76 -2.75 1.70 14.74
CA ALA A 76 -1.59 2.25 14.05
C ALA A 76 -1.13 1.34 12.89
N GLU A 77 -1.09 0.02 13.10
CA GLU A 77 -0.76 -0.95 12.06
C GLU A 77 -1.79 -0.95 10.92
N ALA A 78 -3.09 -0.93 11.25
CA ALA A 78 -4.15 -0.83 10.27
C ALA A 78 -4.06 0.46 9.45
N ALA A 79 -3.79 1.60 10.11
CA ALA A 79 -3.58 2.88 9.43
C ALA A 79 -2.33 2.85 8.54
N ALA A 80 -1.24 2.22 8.98
CA ALA A 80 -0.02 2.06 8.19
C ALA A 80 -0.26 1.19 6.93
N LYS A 81 -1.00 0.08 7.07
CA LYS A 81 -1.40 -0.77 5.94
C LYS A 81 -2.26 0.00 4.94
N ALA A 82 -3.28 0.72 5.41
CA ALA A 82 -4.14 1.52 4.55
C ALA A 82 -3.37 2.60 3.79
N ARG A 83 -2.42 3.30 4.45
CA ARG A 83 -1.54 4.27 3.80
C ARG A 83 -0.64 3.64 2.75
N ARG A 84 -0.06 2.46 3.01
CA ARG A 84 0.76 1.72 2.03
C ARG A 84 -0.05 1.30 0.81
N GLU A 85 -1.26 0.78 1.01
CA GLU A 85 -2.14 0.39 -0.10
C GLU A 85 -2.58 1.60 -0.94
N ALA A 86 -2.93 2.71 -0.30
CA ALA A 86 -3.26 3.96 -0.99
C ALA A 86 -2.07 4.47 -1.81
N ALA A 87 -0.87 4.51 -1.23
CA ALA A 87 0.35 4.90 -1.93
C ALA A 87 0.66 3.98 -3.12
N GLN A 88 0.49 2.66 -2.97
CA GLN A 88 0.67 1.71 -4.07
C GLN A 88 -0.34 1.92 -5.20
N LYS A 89 -1.61 2.21 -4.90
CA LYS A 89 -2.62 2.53 -5.92
C LYS A 89 -2.22 3.76 -6.72
N VAL A 90 -1.83 4.84 -6.05
CA VAL A 90 -1.36 6.08 -6.69
C VAL A 90 -0.11 5.82 -7.54
N ALA A 91 0.85 5.06 -7.02
CA ALA A 91 2.07 4.71 -7.77
C ALA A 91 1.77 3.88 -9.03
N ARG A 92 0.87 2.88 -8.95
CA ARG A 92 0.44 2.07 -10.10
C ARG A 92 -0.26 2.90 -11.16
N GLU A 93 -1.13 3.83 -10.75
CA GLU A 93 -1.79 4.74 -11.69
C GLU A 93 -0.80 5.66 -12.38
N LYS A 94 0.15 6.25 -11.63
CA LYS A 94 1.22 7.08 -12.20
C LYS A 94 2.07 6.28 -13.19
N ALA A 95 2.45 5.05 -12.84
CA ALA A 95 3.20 4.16 -13.72
C ALA A 95 2.42 3.82 -15.01
N ARG A 96 1.12 3.52 -14.90
CA ARG A 96 0.24 3.27 -16.05
C ARG A 96 0.16 4.50 -16.97
N LYS A 97 -0.04 5.69 -16.39
CA LYS A 97 -0.08 6.96 -17.15
C LYS A 97 1.25 7.24 -17.83
N ALA A 98 2.37 7.02 -17.16
CA ALA A 98 3.71 7.19 -17.73
C ALA A 98 3.97 6.21 -18.89
N LEU A 99 3.58 4.94 -18.75
CA LEU A 99 3.69 3.95 -19.81
C LEU A 99 2.81 4.32 -21.02
N ALA A 100 1.57 4.77 -20.78
CA ALA A 100 0.69 5.24 -21.83
C ALA A 100 1.28 6.45 -22.56
N ALA A 101 1.84 7.44 -21.84
CA ALA A 101 2.49 8.59 -22.43
C ALA A 101 3.72 8.21 -23.28
N LYS A 102 4.57 7.30 -22.77
CA LYS A 102 5.71 6.77 -23.52
C LYS A 102 5.27 6.08 -24.81
N LYS A 103 4.22 5.26 -24.74
CA LYS A 103 3.64 4.61 -25.91
C LYS A 103 3.13 5.64 -26.92
N GLN A 104 2.39 6.65 -26.49
CA GLN A 104 1.91 7.70 -27.39
C GLN A 104 3.07 8.45 -28.07
N ALA A 105 4.15 8.75 -27.35
CA ALA A 105 5.34 9.37 -27.93
C ALA A 105 5.98 8.49 -29.02
N ILE A 106 6.05 7.16 -28.80
CA ILE A 106 6.55 6.22 -29.81
C ILE A 106 5.65 6.22 -31.05
N LEU A 107 4.32 6.16 -30.87
CA LEU A 107 3.37 6.17 -31.98
C LEU A 107 3.40 7.49 -32.76
N ALA A 108 3.58 8.63 -32.09
CA ALA A 108 3.73 9.93 -32.73
C ALA A 108 5.00 10.00 -33.61
N ASN A 109 6.06 9.26 -33.25
CA ASN A 109 7.31 9.20 -34.01
C ASN A 109 7.34 8.09 -35.07
N ALA A 110 6.21 7.42 -35.35
CA ALA A 110 6.17 6.22 -36.18
C ALA A 110 6.64 6.43 -37.64
N GLN A 111 6.60 7.65 -38.17
CA GLN A 111 7.15 7.95 -39.50
C GLN A 111 8.67 7.86 -39.54
N ALA A 112 9.34 8.23 -38.46
CA ALA A 112 10.80 8.14 -38.34
C ALA A 112 11.23 6.72 -37.91
N ASP A 113 10.47 6.10 -37.01
CA ASP A 113 10.75 4.75 -36.51
C ASP A 113 9.46 3.88 -36.47
N PRO A 114 9.06 3.30 -37.60
CA PRO A 114 7.89 2.43 -37.66
C PRO A 114 8.10 1.10 -36.92
N ARG A 115 9.35 0.66 -36.73
CA ARG A 115 9.67 -0.57 -35.99
C ARG A 115 9.32 -0.43 -34.52
N ALA A 116 9.75 0.66 -33.88
CA ALA A 116 9.40 0.93 -32.49
C ALA A 116 7.88 1.05 -32.29
N ALA A 117 7.16 1.67 -33.24
CA ALA A 117 5.71 1.73 -33.21
C ALA A 117 5.07 0.33 -33.28
N ALA A 118 5.56 -0.55 -34.16
CA ALA A 118 5.06 -1.91 -34.25
C ALA A 118 5.32 -2.73 -32.98
N GLN A 119 6.52 -2.65 -32.38
CA GLN A 119 6.82 -3.29 -31.09
C GLN A 119 5.86 -2.82 -29.99
N ALA A 120 5.59 -1.51 -29.91
CA ALA A 120 4.67 -0.96 -28.93
C ALA A 120 3.20 -1.39 -29.14
N LEU A 121 2.85 -1.80 -30.36
CA LEU A 121 1.51 -2.24 -30.75
C LEU A 121 1.29 -3.74 -30.62
N LEU A 122 2.33 -4.59 -30.74
CA LEU A 122 2.22 -6.05 -30.64
C LEU A 122 1.33 -6.55 -29.49
N PRO A 123 1.48 -6.05 -28.24
CA PRO A 123 0.67 -6.53 -27.12
C PRO A 123 -0.83 -6.22 -27.26
N GLU A 124 -1.21 -5.16 -28.00
CA GLU A 124 -2.63 -4.85 -28.26
C GLU A 124 -3.31 -5.94 -29.08
N PHE A 125 -2.54 -6.70 -29.86
CA PHE A 125 -3.03 -7.80 -30.69
C PHE A 125 -2.89 -9.16 -30.00
N GLY A 126 -2.37 -9.21 -28.77
CA GLY A 126 -2.11 -10.43 -28.01
C GLY A 126 -0.81 -11.11 -28.41
N PHE A 127 0.10 -10.41 -29.08
CA PHE A 127 1.41 -10.92 -29.46
C PHE A 127 2.45 -10.50 -28.42
N GLY A 128 3.17 -11.48 -27.87
CA GLY A 128 4.33 -11.24 -27.02
C GLY A 128 5.61 -11.03 -27.83
N ASP A 129 6.69 -10.67 -27.13
CA ASP A 129 7.98 -10.31 -27.73
C ASP A 129 8.58 -11.41 -28.62
N GLY A 130 8.27 -12.67 -28.37
CA GLY A 130 8.70 -13.80 -29.19
C GLY A 130 8.18 -13.78 -30.64
N GLN A 131 7.22 -12.93 -30.97
CA GLN A 131 6.71 -12.74 -32.35
C GLN A 131 7.47 -11.66 -33.13
N TRP A 132 8.29 -10.86 -32.46
CA TRP A 132 8.90 -9.67 -33.05
C TRP A 132 9.85 -10.00 -34.22
N SER A 133 10.74 -10.98 -34.04
CA SER A 133 11.73 -11.32 -35.08
C SER A 133 11.07 -11.78 -36.39
N CYS A 134 9.98 -12.54 -36.30
CA CYS A 134 9.18 -12.96 -37.45
C CYS A 134 8.49 -11.77 -38.14
N LEU A 135 7.91 -10.85 -37.37
CA LEU A 135 7.28 -9.64 -37.91
C LEU A 135 8.30 -8.75 -38.63
N ASP A 136 9.46 -8.55 -37.99
CA ASP A 136 10.53 -7.70 -38.54
C ASP A 136 11.08 -8.27 -39.85
N GLN A 137 11.32 -9.57 -39.92
CA GLN A 137 11.76 -10.21 -41.17
C GLN A 137 10.67 -10.17 -42.24
N LEU A 138 9.42 -10.45 -41.88
CA LEU A 138 8.28 -10.39 -42.80
C LEU A 138 8.18 -9.01 -43.43
N TRP A 139 8.03 -7.95 -42.64
CA TRP A 139 7.84 -6.60 -43.18
C TRP A 139 9.11 -5.95 -43.74
N MET A 140 10.29 -6.44 -43.33
CA MET A 140 11.53 -6.15 -44.05
C MET A 140 11.45 -6.64 -45.50
N GLY A 141 10.98 -7.88 -45.69
CA GLY A 141 10.75 -8.43 -47.02
C GLY A 141 9.66 -7.70 -47.79
N GLU A 142 8.52 -7.41 -47.15
CA GLU A 142 7.41 -6.76 -47.84
C GLU A 142 7.77 -5.34 -48.36
N SER A 143 8.35 -4.48 -47.52
CA SER A 143 8.51 -3.05 -47.84
C SER A 143 9.82 -2.43 -47.39
N GLY A 144 10.71 -3.20 -46.73
CA GLY A 144 11.85 -2.65 -46.01
C GLY A 144 11.40 -1.67 -44.90
N TRP A 145 10.21 -1.88 -44.34
CA TRP A 145 9.55 -0.99 -43.37
C TRP A 145 9.18 0.42 -43.88
N ARG A 146 9.18 0.65 -45.19
CA ARG A 146 8.81 1.95 -45.77
C ARG A 146 7.29 2.09 -45.88
N TYR A 147 6.70 3.01 -45.11
CA TYR A 147 5.25 3.28 -45.16
C TYR A 147 4.75 3.90 -46.46
N THR A 148 5.67 4.39 -47.31
CA THR A 148 5.38 4.90 -48.65
C THR A 148 5.77 3.91 -49.75
N ALA A 149 6.10 2.65 -49.41
CA ALA A 149 6.41 1.65 -50.42
C ALA A 149 5.16 1.39 -51.28
N GLU A 150 5.34 1.41 -52.59
CA GLU A 150 4.30 1.08 -53.56
C GLU A 150 4.94 0.19 -54.63
N ASN A 151 4.37 -0.99 -54.84
CA ASN A 151 4.79 -1.87 -55.92
C ASN A 151 4.10 -1.38 -57.21
N SER A 152 4.88 -0.92 -58.20
CA SER A 152 4.35 -0.32 -59.42
C SER A 152 3.57 -1.29 -60.31
N SER A 153 3.87 -2.59 -60.24
CA SER A 153 3.21 -3.62 -61.06
C SER A 153 1.85 -4.02 -60.45
N SER A 154 1.79 -4.21 -59.12
CA SER A 154 0.58 -4.70 -58.45
C SER A 154 -0.26 -3.63 -57.77
N GLY A 155 0.31 -2.47 -57.44
CA GLY A 155 -0.33 -1.43 -56.62
C GLY A 155 -0.38 -1.77 -55.12
N ALA A 156 0.34 -2.81 -54.67
CA ALA A 156 0.46 -3.12 -53.24
C ALA A 156 1.18 -1.98 -52.50
N TYR A 157 0.64 -1.56 -51.35
CA TYR A 157 1.06 -0.32 -50.68
C TYR A 157 1.38 -0.49 -49.18
N GLY A 158 2.36 0.28 -48.72
CA GLY A 158 2.69 0.51 -47.32
C GLY A 158 3.48 -0.62 -46.67
N ILE A 159 3.69 -0.50 -45.36
CA ILE A 159 4.48 -1.46 -44.57
C ILE A 159 4.04 -2.91 -44.79
N PRO A 160 2.75 -3.26 -44.71
CA PRO A 160 2.29 -4.64 -44.88
C PRO A 160 2.03 -5.02 -46.35
N GLN A 161 2.38 -4.16 -47.31
CA GLN A 161 2.12 -4.36 -48.75
C GLN A 161 0.66 -4.78 -49.04
N SER A 162 -0.31 -4.00 -48.54
CA SER A 162 -1.73 -4.31 -48.70
C SER A 162 -2.19 -4.15 -50.15
N LEU A 163 -2.97 -5.12 -50.65
CA LEU A 163 -3.55 -5.12 -52.00
C LEU A 163 -5.08 -5.31 -51.99
N PRO A 164 -5.88 -4.33 -52.46
CA PRO A 164 -5.49 -2.93 -52.66
C PRO A 164 -5.18 -2.24 -51.32
N GLY A 165 -4.28 -1.24 -51.36
CA GLY A 165 -3.89 -0.46 -50.16
C GLY A 165 -5.07 0.19 -49.44
N SER A 166 -6.16 0.51 -50.17
CA SER A 166 -7.39 1.08 -49.62
C SER A 166 -8.07 0.20 -48.55
N LYS A 167 -7.75 -1.09 -48.46
CA LYS A 167 -8.21 -1.94 -47.35
C LYS A 167 -7.80 -1.41 -45.98
N MET A 168 -6.70 -0.67 -45.89
CA MET A 168 -6.24 -0.05 -44.64
C MET A 168 -7.16 1.08 -44.15
N ALA A 169 -8.04 1.60 -45.01
CA ALA A 169 -9.04 2.59 -44.64
C ALA A 169 -10.07 2.11 -43.62
N THR A 170 -10.19 0.79 -43.40
CA THR A 170 -11.04 0.22 -42.34
C THR A 170 -10.53 0.52 -40.94
N VAL A 171 -9.25 0.86 -40.80
CA VAL A 171 -8.65 1.28 -39.53
C VAL A 171 -8.76 2.80 -39.36
N ALA A 172 -8.29 3.57 -40.35
CA ALA A 172 -8.41 5.03 -40.36
C ALA A 172 -8.22 5.59 -41.79
N SER A 173 -8.79 6.76 -42.06
CA SER A 173 -8.75 7.41 -43.37
C SER A 173 -7.36 7.91 -43.79
N ASP A 174 -6.44 8.09 -42.84
CA ASP A 174 -5.07 8.58 -43.05
C ASP A 174 -4.05 7.49 -43.39
N TRP A 175 -4.52 6.27 -43.70
CA TRP A 175 -3.71 5.06 -43.93
C TRP A 175 -2.56 5.25 -44.93
N ARG A 176 -2.70 6.16 -45.91
CA ARG A 176 -1.68 6.37 -46.93
C ARG A 176 -0.41 6.99 -46.35
N THR A 177 -0.52 7.84 -45.33
CA THR A 177 0.61 8.61 -44.77
C THR A 177 0.87 8.30 -43.29
N ASN A 178 0.05 7.47 -42.66
CA ASN A 178 0.18 7.12 -41.25
C ASN A 178 0.67 5.66 -41.07
N PRO A 179 1.95 5.45 -40.70
CA PRO A 179 2.48 4.11 -40.40
C PRO A 179 1.73 3.39 -39.30
N VAL A 180 1.21 4.09 -38.29
CA VAL A 180 0.45 3.47 -37.19
C VAL A 180 -0.81 2.81 -37.73
N THR A 181 -1.51 3.48 -38.65
CA THR A 181 -2.70 2.93 -39.32
C THR A 181 -2.34 1.68 -40.14
N GLN A 182 -1.24 1.73 -40.90
CA GLN A 182 -0.76 0.58 -41.69
C GLN A 182 -0.36 -0.61 -40.81
N ILE A 183 0.38 -0.36 -39.73
CA ILE A 183 0.83 -1.38 -38.77
C ILE A 183 -0.37 -2.01 -38.07
N ARG A 184 -1.35 -1.22 -37.62
CA ARG A 184 -2.58 -1.75 -37.00
C ARG A 184 -3.36 -2.65 -37.94
N TRP A 185 -3.54 -2.22 -39.19
CA TRP A 185 -4.20 -3.04 -40.19
C TRP A 185 -3.41 -4.33 -40.48
N GLY A 186 -2.09 -4.23 -40.65
CA GLY A 186 -1.22 -5.37 -40.91
C GLY A 186 -1.24 -6.39 -39.76
N LEU A 187 -1.16 -5.95 -38.51
CA LEU A 187 -1.26 -6.82 -37.34
C LEU A 187 -2.64 -7.48 -37.22
N GLN A 188 -3.72 -6.76 -37.52
CA GLN A 188 -5.07 -7.31 -37.57
C GLN A 188 -5.19 -8.40 -38.63
N TYR A 189 -4.68 -8.13 -39.84
CA TYR A 189 -4.68 -9.07 -40.95
C TYR A 189 -3.86 -10.33 -40.63
N ILE A 190 -2.66 -10.16 -40.07
CA ILE A 190 -1.82 -11.27 -39.60
C ILE A 190 -2.59 -12.15 -38.61
N LYS A 191 -3.24 -11.53 -37.61
CA LYS A 191 -4.03 -12.26 -36.62
C LYS A 191 -5.17 -13.05 -37.24
N SER A 192 -5.94 -12.44 -38.15
CA SER A 192 -7.11 -13.10 -38.76
C SER A 192 -6.74 -14.18 -39.77
N SER A 193 -5.64 -14.00 -40.52
CA SER A 193 -5.32 -14.86 -41.66
C SER A 193 -4.25 -15.91 -41.35
N TYR A 194 -3.37 -15.62 -40.39
CA TYR A 194 -2.22 -16.48 -40.07
C TYR A 194 -2.12 -16.82 -38.58
N GLY A 195 -2.99 -16.24 -37.75
CA GLY A 195 -2.98 -16.40 -36.29
C GLY A 195 -1.89 -15.60 -35.59
N THR A 196 -0.64 -15.66 -36.06
CA THR A 196 0.53 -15.02 -35.44
C THR A 196 1.52 -14.48 -36.47
N PRO A 197 2.39 -13.49 -36.11
CA PRO A 197 3.47 -13.05 -36.99
C PRO A 197 4.41 -14.16 -37.44
N CYS A 198 4.74 -15.12 -36.57
CA CYS A 198 5.54 -16.28 -36.98
C CYS A 198 4.79 -17.24 -37.91
N GLY A 199 3.48 -17.40 -37.74
CA GLY A 199 2.63 -18.11 -38.70
C GLY A 199 2.65 -17.44 -40.08
N ALA A 200 2.54 -16.10 -40.11
CA ALA A 200 2.62 -15.33 -41.35
C ALA A 200 4.00 -15.45 -42.01
N TRP A 201 5.07 -15.33 -41.22
CA TRP A 201 6.43 -15.48 -41.72
C TRP A 201 6.74 -16.88 -42.25
N SER A 202 6.23 -17.94 -41.59
CA SER A 202 6.36 -19.31 -42.09
C SER A 202 5.61 -19.50 -43.41
N ALA A 203 4.40 -18.95 -43.53
CA ALA A 203 3.64 -18.99 -44.78
C ALA A 203 4.28 -18.14 -45.89
N TRP A 204 5.01 -17.08 -45.54
CA TRP A 204 5.81 -16.30 -46.48
C TRP A 204 7.01 -17.12 -47.00
N GLN A 205 7.73 -17.79 -46.11
CA GLN A 205 8.86 -18.65 -46.45
C GLN A 205 8.48 -19.91 -47.25
N SER A 206 7.23 -20.37 -47.19
CA SER A 206 6.81 -21.55 -47.96
C SER A 206 6.43 -21.24 -49.42
N ARG A 207 6.35 -19.97 -49.80
CA ARG A 207 6.02 -19.53 -51.16
C ARG A 207 7.30 -19.43 -51.98
N SER A 208 7.26 -19.98 -53.20
CA SER A 208 8.35 -19.89 -54.17
C SER A 208 7.81 -19.43 -55.54
N PRO A 209 8.50 -18.51 -56.25
CA PRO A 209 9.65 -17.75 -55.75
C PRO A 209 9.25 -16.80 -54.62
N HIS A 210 10.18 -16.50 -53.71
CA HIS A 210 10.03 -15.35 -52.82
C HIS A 210 10.05 -14.13 -53.73
N TRP A 211 8.90 -13.58 -54.08
CA TRP A 211 8.84 -12.50 -55.06
C TRP A 211 9.58 -11.27 -54.50
N TYR A 212 10.73 -10.98 -55.10
CA TYR A 212 11.48 -9.74 -55.00
C TYR A 212 11.82 -9.28 -56.42
#